data_AF-A0A9C9MZQ7-F1
#
_entry.id   AF-A0A9C9MZQ7-F1
#
_cell.length_a   1.000
_cell.length_b   1.000
_cell.length_c   1.000
_cell.angle_alpha   90.00
_cell.angle_beta   90.00
_cell.angle_gamma   90.00
#
_symmetry.space_group_name_H-M   'P 1'
#
loop_
_entity.id
_entity.type
_entity.pdbx_description
1 polymer ?
#
loop_
_entity_poly.entity_id
_entity_poly.type
_entity_poly.pdbx_seq_one_letter_code
_entity_poly.pdbx_strand_id
1 'polypeptide(L)'
;MSEFIRLLNQIKTHRNRAWLTPSQVNAMRALQKTLRIPGTVNLFGSVGVGKTFLGWSLAEEMRYVYLAHIDCLADLQDQEIIGLIVDNCAPDRESHRNILKHLSFRKIRYAVLITQQMIGDYTSYVELELEAQDWDRVVENLKSIKVFRDPSSASNLWQLLNPYLSQGV
;
A
#
# COMPACT_ATOMS: atom_id res chain seq x y z
N MET A 1 23.55 7.14 -4.49
CA MET A 1 22.21 6.54 -4.26
C MET A 1 22.28 5.78 -2.95
N SER A 2 21.37 6.02 -2.00
CA SER A 2 21.43 5.35 -0.69
C SER A 2 21.13 3.85 -0.80
N GLU A 3 21.70 3.04 0.10
CA GLU A 3 21.45 1.59 0.18
C GLU A 3 19.95 1.28 0.24
N PHE A 4 19.22 2.08 1.01
CA PHE A 4 17.77 1.98 1.16
C PHE A 4 17.01 2.16 -0.16
N ILE A 5 17.35 3.17 -0.96
CA ILE A 5 16.71 3.39 -2.27
C ILE A 5 17.01 2.22 -3.22
N ARG A 6 18.23 1.68 -3.18
CA ARG A 6 18.57 0.49 -3.97
C ARG A 6 17.72 -0.71 -3.54
N LEU A 7 17.56 -0.93 -2.24
CA LEU A 7 16.73 -2.02 -1.69
C LEU A 7 15.27 -1.86 -2.10
N LEU A 8 14.72 -0.66 -2.00
CA LEU A 8 13.35 -0.38 -2.43
C LEU A 8 13.13 -0.66 -3.91
N ASN A 9 14.09 -0.28 -4.75
CA ASN A 9 14.04 -0.59 -6.18
C ASN A 9 14.10 -2.11 -6.41
N GLN A 10 14.95 -2.84 -5.69
CA GLN A 10 15.00 -4.30 -5.78
C GLN A 10 13.66 -4.94 -5.40
N ILE A 11 13.04 -4.50 -4.30
CA ILE A 11 11.72 -4.98 -3.87
C ILE A 11 10.68 -4.68 -4.94
N LYS A 12 10.63 -3.45 -5.46
CA LYS A 12 9.69 -3.06 -6.52
C LYS A 12 9.87 -3.91 -7.78
N THR A 13 11.10 -4.25 -8.15
CA THR A 13 11.41 -5.04 -9.35
C THR A 13 11.09 -6.53 -9.18
N HIS A 14 11.32 -7.10 -8.00
CA HIS A 14 11.12 -8.54 -7.75
C HIS A 14 9.76 -8.88 -7.15
N ARG A 15 8.93 -7.87 -6.87
CA ARG A 15 7.58 -8.07 -6.33
C ARG A 15 6.83 -9.06 -7.21
N ASN A 16 6.18 -10.01 -6.58
CA ASN A 16 5.24 -10.91 -7.22
C ASN A 16 4.21 -11.35 -6.19
N ARG A 17 3.14 -12.01 -6.66
CA ARG A 17 2.06 -12.46 -5.77
C ARG A 17 2.53 -13.39 -4.66
N ALA A 18 3.55 -14.22 -4.90
CA ALA A 18 4.08 -15.12 -3.88
C ALA A 18 4.77 -14.36 -2.74
N TRP A 19 5.25 -13.14 -2.98
CA TRP A 19 5.89 -12.33 -1.94
C TRP A 19 4.90 -11.73 -0.94
N LEU A 20 3.59 -11.78 -1.21
CA LEU A 20 2.61 -11.34 -0.22
C LEU A 20 2.71 -12.20 1.03
N THR A 21 2.70 -11.54 2.18
CA THR A 21 2.60 -12.21 3.47
C THR A 21 1.18 -12.76 3.68
N PRO A 22 0.96 -13.72 4.59
CA PRO A 22 -0.37 -14.24 4.88
C PRO A 22 -1.41 -13.14 5.16
N SER A 23 -1.07 -12.13 5.98
CA SER A 23 -1.97 -11.00 6.28
C SER A 23 -2.26 -10.15 5.04
N GLN A 24 -1.25 -9.91 4.20
CA GLN A 24 -1.43 -9.21 2.93
C GLN A 24 -2.27 -10.00 1.93
N VAL A 25 -2.18 -11.33 1.89
CA VAL A 25 -3.04 -12.19 1.07
C VAL A 25 -4.50 -12.08 1.52
N ASN A 26 -4.75 -12.07 2.83
CA ASN A 26 -6.10 -11.90 3.37
C ASN A 26 -6.65 -10.50 3.05
N ALA A 27 -5.86 -9.45 3.27
CA ALA A 27 -6.23 -8.07 2.93
C ALA A 27 -6.48 -7.90 1.41
N MET A 28 -5.64 -8.50 0.55
CA MET A 28 -5.84 -8.52 -0.91
C MET A 28 -7.20 -9.11 -1.28
N ARG A 29 -7.55 -10.27 -0.72
CA ARG A 29 -8.84 -10.92 -0.98
C ARG A 29 -10.02 -10.07 -0.50
N ALA A 30 -9.88 -9.43 0.67
CA ALA A 30 -10.90 -8.53 1.20
C ALA A 30 -11.10 -7.31 0.29
N LEU A 31 -10.01 -6.67 -0.15
CA LEU A 31 -10.05 -5.55 -1.09
C LEU A 31 -10.72 -5.95 -2.40
N GLN A 32 -10.31 -7.08 -3.00
CA GLN A 32 -10.91 -7.59 -4.24
C GLN A 32 -12.40 -7.89 -4.09
N LYS A 33 -12.83 -8.44 -2.96
CA LYS A 33 -14.25 -8.70 -2.67
C LYS A 33 -15.04 -7.39 -2.60
N THR A 34 -14.53 -6.39 -1.91
CA THR A 34 -15.18 -5.08 -1.76
C THR A 34 -15.24 -4.33 -3.09
N LEU A 35 -14.16 -4.37 -3.88
CA LEU A 35 -14.04 -3.71 -5.19
C LEU A 35 -14.84 -4.39 -6.31
N ARG A 36 -15.64 -5.43 -6.02
CA ARG A 36 -16.63 -5.95 -6.99
C ARG A 36 -17.71 -4.92 -7.32
N ILE A 37 -17.94 -3.96 -6.42
CA ILE A 37 -18.87 -2.85 -6.59
C ILE A 37 -18.06 -1.56 -6.77
N PRO A 38 -18.40 -0.68 -7.73
CA PRO A 38 -17.78 0.64 -7.86
C PRO A 38 -17.83 1.42 -6.55
N GLY A 39 -16.73 2.02 -6.16
CA GLY A 39 -16.61 2.75 -4.91
C GLY A 39 -15.17 2.96 -4.46
N THR A 40 -15.06 3.51 -3.25
CA THR A 40 -13.78 3.77 -2.58
C THR A 40 -13.65 2.84 -1.38
N VAL A 41 -12.45 2.28 -1.19
CA VAL A 41 -12.13 1.41 -0.05
C VAL A 41 -10.89 1.96 0.65
N ASN A 42 -10.92 2.04 1.96
CA ASN A 42 -9.78 2.44 2.76
C ASN A 42 -8.93 1.21 3.14
N LEU A 43 -7.68 1.15 2.69
CA LEU A 43 -6.69 0.23 3.24
C LEU A 43 -5.91 0.97 4.33
N PHE A 44 -6.09 0.61 5.60
CA PHE A 44 -5.40 1.27 6.70
C PHE A 44 -4.62 0.30 7.58
N GLY A 45 -3.78 0.87 8.46
CA GLY A 45 -2.99 0.12 9.43
C GLY A 45 -1.73 0.89 9.82
N SER A 46 -1.05 0.46 10.88
CA SER A 46 0.14 1.12 11.42
C SER A 46 1.28 1.29 10.41
N VAL A 47 2.24 2.17 10.72
CA VAL A 47 3.43 2.39 9.89
C VAL A 47 4.23 1.07 9.77
N GLY A 48 4.67 0.75 8.56
CA GLY A 48 5.54 -0.40 8.33
C GLY A 48 4.86 -1.77 8.35
N VAL A 49 3.54 -1.86 8.24
CA VAL A 49 2.81 -3.15 8.10
C VAL A 49 2.77 -3.68 6.65
N GLY A 50 3.33 -2.93 5.69
CA GLY A 50 3.43 -3.37 4.28
C GLY A 50 2.30 -2.91 3.34
N LYS A 51 1.48 -1.93 3.73
CA LYS A 51 0.38 -1.40 2.90
C LYS A 51 0.83 -0.96 1.51
N THR A 52 1.96 -0.27 1.40
CA THR A 52 2.51 0.20 0.13
C THR A 52 2.88 -0.95 -0.80
N PHE A 53 3.47 -2.02 -0.27
CA PHE A 53 3.78 -3.22 -1.05
C PHE A 53 2.50 -3.88 -1.56
N LEU A 54 1.50 -4.04 -0.68
CA LEU A 54 0.18 -4.55 -1.05
C LEU A 54 -0.49 -3.66 -2.13
N GLY A 55 -0.37 -2.33 -2.01
CA GLY A 55 -0.85 -1.36 -3.00
C GLY A 55 -0.22 -1.58 -4.38
N TRP A 56 1.11 -1.77 -4.45
CA TRP A 56 1.77 -2.10 -5.73
C TRP A 56 1.30 -3.43 -6.31
N SER A 57 1.18 -4.46 -5.48
CA SER A 57 0.70 -5.77 -5.93
C SER A 57 -0.74 -5.74 -6.41
N LEU A 58 -1.62 -4.99 -5.73
CA LEU A 58 -3.02 -4.84 -6.13
C LEU A 58 -3.14 -4.04 -7.42
N ALA A 59 -2.35 -2.97 -7.59
CA ALA A 59 -2.31 -2.19 -8.81
C ALA A 59 -1.97 -3.06 -10.02
N GLU A 60 -0.96 -3.92 -9.87
CA GLU A 60 -0.55 -4.85 -10.91
C GLU A 60 -1.61 -5.91 -11.21
N GLU A 61 -2.19 -6.55 -10.18
CA GLU A 61 -3.20 -7.59 -10.34
C GLU A 61 -4.51 -7.07 -10.95
N MET A 62 -4.94 -5.87 -10.57
CA MET A 62 -6.20 -5.26 -11.03
C MET A 62 -6.03 -4.34 -12.24
N ARG A 63 -4.79 -4.11 -12.69
CA ARG A 63 -4.43 -3.09 -13.69
C ARG A 63 -4.91 -1.69 -13.31
N TYR A 64 -4.82 -1.36 -12.03
CA TYR A 64 -5.14 -0.03 -11.52
C TYR A 64 -3.90 0.86 -11.58
N VAL A 65 -4.12 2.17 -11.69
CA VAL A 65 -3.02 3.13 -11.59
C VAL A 65 -2.67 3.31 -10.12
N TYR A 66 -1.38 3.25 -9.79
CA TYR A 66 -0.88 3.54 -8.46
C TYR A 66 -0.29 4.95 -8.42
N LEU A 67 -0.68 5.75 -7.44
CA LEU A 67 -0.14 7.07 -7.16
C LEU A 67 0.39 7.14 -5.73
N ALA A 68 1.58 7.73 -5.56
CA ALA A 68 2.15 7.95 -4.23
C ALA A 68 1.41 9.03 -3.44
N HIS A 69 0.75 9.97 -4.14
CA HIS A 69 -0.09 11.04 -3.61
C HIS A 69 -1.16 11.43 -4.65
N ILE A 70 -2.30 11.97 -4.20
CA ILE A 70 -3.40 12.35 -5.11
C ILE A 70 -3.00 13.45 -6.11
N ASP A 71 -2.07 14.33 -5.73
CA ASP A 71 -1.63 15.44 -6.59
C ASP A 71 -1.00 14.96 -7.90
N CYS A 72 -0.43 13.74 -7.91
CA CYS A 72 0.11 13.10 -9.11
C CYS A 72 -0.98 12.72 -10.14
N LEU A 73 -2.26 12.82 -9.78
CA LEU A 73 -3.37 12.56 -10.72
C LEU A 73 -3.40 13.57 -11.86
N ALA A 74 -2.93 14.81 -11.62
CA ALA A 74 -2.86 15.85 -12.64
C ALA A 74 -1.91 15.48 -13.79
N ASP A 75 -0.88 14.68 -13.52
CA ASP A 75 0.14 14.25 -14.48
C ASP A 75 -0.38 13.18 -15.46
N LEU A 76 -1.49 12.51 -15.13
CA LEU A 76 -2.08 11.43 -15.93
C LEU A 76 -3.02 11.96 -17.02
N GLN A 77 -2.59 12.95 -17.78
CA GLN A 77 -3.39 13.60 -18.83
C GLN A 77 -4.14 12.59 -19.72
N ASP A 78 -5.42 12.85 -20.00
CA ASP A 78 -6.33 12.14 -20.92
C ASP A 78 -6.38 10.60 -20.86
N GLN A 79 -5.71 9.97 -19.90
CA GLN A 79 -5.77 8.53 -19.71
C GLN A 79 -7.11 8.16 -19.09
N GLU A 80 -7.79 7.20 -19.71
CA GLU A 80 -8.95 6.55 -19.12
C GLU A 80 -8.49 5.67 -17.96
N ILE A 81 -8.82 6.10 -16.73
CA ILE A 81 -8.45 5.40 -15.50
C ILE A 81 -9.71 4.74 -14.93
N ILE A 82 -9.78 3.42 -15.02
CA ILE A 82 -10.90 2.64 -14.47
C ILE A 82 -10.80 2.59 -12.94
N GLY A 83 -9.60 2.35 -12.42
CA GLY A 83 -9.34 2.23 -10.99
C GLY A 83 -8.00 2.83 -10.57
N LEU A 84 -7.97 3.31 -9.33
CA LEU A 84 -6.85 4.05 -8.75
C LEU A 84 -6.47 3.47 -7.37
N ILE A 85 -5.18 3.50 -7.05
CA ILE A 85 -4.67 3.30 -5.70
C ILE A 85 -3.89 4.55 -5.33
N VAL A 86 -4.25 5.20 -4.24
CA VAL A 86 -3.58 6.41 -3.75
C VAL A 86 -2.93 6.08 -2.41
N ASP A 87 -1.60 6.20 -2.36
CA ASP A 87 -0.83 6.00 -1.15
C ASP A 87 -0.72 7.29 -0.31
N ASN A 88 -0.32 7.14 0.94
CA ASN A 88 -0.05 8.24 1.86
C ASN A 88 -1.19 9.26 1.98
N CYS A 89 -2.44 8.80 1.95
CA CYS A 89 -3.61 9.66 2.16
C CYS A 89 -3.69 10.07 3.64
N ALA A 90 -4.16 11.29 3.87
CA ALA A 90 -4.56 11.71 5.21
C ALA A 90 -5.91 11.06 5.59
N PRO A 91 -6.10 10.63 6.85
CA PRO A 91 -7.31 9.91 7.29
C PRO A 91 -8.49 10.83 7.60
N ASP A 92 -8.32 12.15 7.55
CA ASP A 92 -9.36 13.10 7.90
C ASP A 92 -10.46 13.20 6.81
N ARG A 93 -11.64 13.67 7.21
CA ARG A 93 -12.81 13.78 6.34
C ARG A 93 -12.61 14.77 5.19
N GLU A 94 -11.88 15.85 5.41
CA GLU A 94 -11.71 16.90 4.41
C GLU A 94 -10.85 16.40 3.26
N SER A 95 -9.70 15.81 3.57
CA SER A 95 -8.80 15.17 2.62
C SER A 95 -9.51 14.07 1.83
N HIS A 96 -10.28 13.22 2.51
CA HIS A 96 -11.05 12.16 1.84
C HIS A 96 -12.08 12.74 0.86
N ARG A 97 -12.87 13.74 1.29
CA ARG A 97 -13.85 14.40 0.41
C ARG A 97 -13.19 15.08 -0.78
N ASN A 98 -12.00 15.65 -0.61
CA ASN A 98 -11.26 16.21 -1.72
C ASN A 98 -10.88 15.15 -2.76
N ILE A 99 -10.39 13.99 -2.31
CA ILE A 99 -10.10 12.85 -3.19
C ILE A 99 -11.38 12.41 -3.94
N LEU A 100 -12.51 12.26 -3.25
CA LEU A 100 -13.77 11.87 -3.89
C LEU A 100 -14.20 12.85 -5.00
N LYS A 101 -13.96 14.16 -4.83
CA LYS A 101 -14.20 15.16 -5.89
C LYS A 101 -13.34 14.90 -7.12
N HIS A 102 -12.04 14.65 -6.92
CA HIS A 102 -11.12 14.32 -8.01
C HIS A 102 -11.54 13.05 -8.77
N LEU A 103 -11.90 11.99 -8.03
CA LEU A 103 -12.38 10.73 -8.62
C LEU A 103 -13.65 10.95 -9.45
N SER A 104 -14.62 11.69 -8.90
CA SER A 104 -15.88 12.01 -9.58
C SER A 104 -15.64 12.82 -10.86
N PHE A 105 -14.82 13.86 -10.79
CA PHE A 105 -14.48 14.71 -11.94
C PHE A 105 -13.83 13.92 -13.07
N ARG A 106 -12.96 12.96 -12.73
CA ARG A 106 -12.28 12.07 -13.69
C ARG A 106 -13.07 10.80 -14.03
N LYS A 107 -14.29 10.64 -13.51
CA LYS A 107 -15.16 9.45 -13.68
C LYS A 107 -14.46 8.14 -13.28
N ILE A 108 -13.52 8.19 -12.34
CA ILE A 108 -12.83 7.00 -11.80
C ILE A 108 -13.80 6.24 -10.91
N ARG A 109 -14.01 4.95 -11.20
CA ARG A 109 -15.05 4.13 -10.57
C ARG A 109 -14.58 3.38 -9.34
N TYR A 110 -13.30 3.06 -9.27
CA TYR A 110 -12.73 2.24 -8.22
C TYR A 110 -11.54 2.96 -7.60
N ALA A 111 -11.49 3.04 -6.27
CA ALA A 111 -10.35 3.62 -5.58
C ALA A 111 -9.98 2.84 -4.32
N VAL A 112 -8.68 2.66 -4.09
CA VAL A 112 -8.14 2.25 -2.79
C VAL A 112 -7.32 3.39 -2.22
N LEU A 113 -7.69 3.84 -1.02
CA LEU A 113 -6.99 4.91 -0.31
C LEU A 113 -6.18 4.30 0.82
N ILE A 114 -4.87 4.45 0.77
CA ILE A 114 -3.96 3.91 1.78
C ILE A 114 -3.67 4.98 2.82
N THR A 115 -3.99 4.70 4.07
CA THR A 115 -3.84 5.62 5.21
C THR A 115 -3.17 4.91 6.38
N GLN A 116 -2.67 5.67 7.36
CA GLN A 116 -2.15 5.09 8.60
C GLN A 116 -3.25 4.75 9.61
N GLN A 117 -4.40 5.41 9.51
CA GLN A 117 -5.55 5.24 10.39
C GLN A 117 -6.81 5.13 9.54
N MET A 118 -7.85 4.53 10.10
CA MET A 118 -9.15 4.45 9.44
C MET A 118 -9.65 5.86 9.07
N ILE A 119 -10.15 6.02 7.84
CA ILE A 119 -10.76 7.28 7.40
C ILE A 119 -11.99 7.56 8.26
N GLY A 120 -12.08 8.78 8.79
CA GLY A 120 -13.16 9.20 9.69
C GLY A 120 -14.54 9.38 9.04
N ASP A 121 -14.82 8.77 7.89
CA ASP A 121 -16.05 8.93 7.10
C ASP A 121 -16.66 7.55 6.78
N TYR A 122 -17.89 7.53 6.24
CA TYR A 122 -18.56 6.28 5.84
C TYR A 122 -17.91 5.72 4.57
N THR A 123 -16.92 4.85 4.72
CA THR A 123 -16.20 4.18 3.62
C THR A 123 -15.90 2.75 4.02
N SER A 124 -16.06 1.80 3.08
CA SER A 124 -15.63 0.42 3.32
C SER A 124 -14.14 0.40 3.61
N TYR A 125 -13.71 -0.48 4.52
CA TYR A 125 -12.33 -0.52 4.94
C TYR A 125 -11.79 -1.94 4.99
N VAL A 126 -10.47 -2.04 4.88
CA VAL A 126 -9.68 -3.24 5.12
C VAL A 126 -8.50 -2.81 5.98
N GLU A 127 -8.39 -3.39 7.15
CA GLU A 127 -7.24 -3.19 8.03
C GLU A 127 -6.14 -4.19 7.68
N LEU A 128 -4.89 -3.72 7.67
CA LEU A 128 -3.71 -4.55 7.56
C LEU A 128 -2.89 -4.41 8.84
N GLU A 129 -2.82 -5.50 9.57
CA GLU A 129 -1.94 -5.65 10.73
C GLU A 129 -0.73 -6.52 10.37
N LEU A 130 0.33 -6.38 11.16
CA LEU A 130 1.54 -7.17 11.00
C LEU A 130 1.55 -8.29 12.04
N GLU A 131 1.41 -9.52 11.57
CA GLU A 131 1.40 -10.73 12.40
C GLU A 131 2.78 -11.40 12.43
N ALA A 132 3.00 -12.31 13.40
CA ALA A 132 4.27 -13.03 13.54
C ALA A 132 4.68 -13.77 12.24
N GLN A 133 3.72 -14.44 11.59
CA GLN A 133 3.94 -15.17 10.33
C GLN A 133 4.35 -14.29 9.15
N ASP A 134 4.04 -12.98 9.20
CA ASP A 134 4.41 -12.06 8.13
C ASP A 134 5.91 -11.77 8.13
N TRP A 135 6.53 -11.71 9.32
CA TRP A 135 7.96 -11.49 9.47
C TRP A 135 8.79 -12.58 8.80
N ASP A 136 8.43 -13.84 9.04
CA ASP A 136 9.10 -14.99 8.43
C ASP A 136 9.07 -14.90 6.91
N ARG A 137 7.90 -14.57 6.35
CA ARG A 137 7.72 -14.43 4.91
C ARG A 137 8.53 -13.26 4.35
N VAL A 138 8.55 -12.12 5.01
CA VAL A 138 9.34 -10.96 4.56
C VAL A 138 10.83 -11.27 4.58
N VAL A 139 11.33 -11.91 5.63
CA VAL A 139 12.75 -12.30 5.73
C VAL A 139 13.12 -13.29 4.62
N GLU A 140 12.27 -14.27 4.34
CA GLU A 140 12.46 -15.21 3.23
C GLU A 140 12.51 -14.50 1.87
N ASN A 141 11.59 -13.57 1.62
CA ASN A 141 11.57 -12.78 0.39
C ASN A 141 12.85 -11.95 0.22
N LEU A 142 13.30 -11.28 1.29
CA LEU A 142 14.55 -10.50 1.26
C LEU A 142 15.76 -11.40 0.98
N LYS A 143 15.84 -12.59 1.60
CA LYS A 143 16.89 -13.57 1.33
C LYS A 143 16.92 -13.99 -0.14
N SER A 144 15.75 -14.13 -0.77
CA SER A 144 15.65 -14.52 -2.19
C SER A 144 16.29 -13.50 -3.15
N ILE A 145 16.39 -12.22 -2.74
CA ILE A 145 17.12 -11.17 -3.48
C ILE A 145 18.49 -10.85 -2.87
N LYS A 146 19.05 -11.79 -2.09
CA LYS A 146 20.37 -11.69 -1.43
C LYS A 146 20.48 -10.54 -0.41
N VAL A 147 19.36 -10.17 0.20
CA VAL A 147 19.30 -9.17 1.27
C VAL A 147 19.04 -9.88 2.59
N PHE A 148 19.98 -9.76 3.52
CA PHE A 148 19.91 -10.41 4.84
C PHE A 148 19.64 -9.36 5.91
N ARG A 149 18.54 -9.52 6.64
CA ARG A 149 18.10 -8.65 7.73
C ARG A 149 17.67 -9.49 8.91
N ASP A 150 17.96 -8.99 10.11
CA ASP A 150 17.55 -9.60 11.36
C ASP A 150 16.25 -8.93 11.86
N PRO A 151 15.11 -9.65 11.90
CA PRO A 151 13.85 -9.09 12.35
C PRO A 151 13.82 -8.76 13.85
N SER A 152 14.70 -9.35 14.67
CA SER A 152 14.67 -9.18 16.14
C SER A 152 14.90 -7.75 16.61
N SER A 153 15.50 -6.91 15.76
CA SER A 153 15.84 -5.51 16.04
C SER A 153 14.81 -4.50 15.53
N ALA A 154 13.79 -4.95 14.79
CA ALA A 154 12.83 -4.08 14.11
C ALA A 154 11.43 -4.20 14.72
N SER A 155 10.77 -3.07 14.96
CA SER A 155 9.38 -3.04 15.44
C SER A 155 8.35 -3.09 14.31
N ASN A 156 8.77 -2.86 13.05
CA ASN A 156 7.95 -2.96 11.86
C ASN A 156 8.81 -3.21 10.60
N LEU A 157 8.17 -3.47 9.46
CA LEU A 157 8.90 -3.77 8.22
C LEU A 157 9.67 -2.56 7.69
N TRP A 158 9.29 -1.32 8.02
CA TRP A 158 10.05 -0.15 7.58
C TRP A 158 11.42 -0.09 8.25
N GLN A 159 11.49 -0.34 9.55
CA GLN A 159 12.75 -0.44 10.29
C GLN A 159 13.60 -1.63 9.83
N LEU A 160 12.96 -2.76 9.48
CA LEU A 160 13.67 -3.90 8.90
C LEU A 160 14.41 -3.54 7.61
N LEU A 161 13.77 -2.72 6.76
CA LEU A 161 14.34 -2.30 5.48
C LEU A 161 15.36 -1.16 5.64
N ASN A 162 15.12 -0.25 6.60
CA ASN A 162 15.99 0.87 6.92
C ASN A 162 16.33 0.92 8.42
N PRO A 163 17.39 0.20 8.85
CA PRO A 163 17.79 0.13 10.25
C PRO A 163 18.20 1.49 10.85
N TYR A 164 18.46 2.50 10.02
CA TYR A 164 18.83 3.85 10.46
C TYR A 164 17.62 4.73 10.76
N LEU A 165 16.39 4.26 10.54
CA LEU A 165 15.20 4.92 11.06
C LEU A 165 15.17 4.73 12.57
N SER A 166 15.51 5.78 13.31
CA SER A 166 15.33 5.84 14.77
C SER A 166 13.89 5.47 15.15
N GLN A 167 13.72 4.81 16.30
CA GLN A 167 12.40 4.54 16.88
C GLN A 167 11.68 5.88 17.14
N GLY A 168 10.82 6.30 16.21
CA GLY A 168 10.10 7.57 16.33
C GLY A 168 9.71 8.17 14.98
N VAL A 169 8.60 7.69 14.43
CA VAL A 169 7.59 8.53 13.74
C VAL A 169 6.25 8.15 14.32
#